data_AF-A0A382X4C2-F1
#
_entry.id   AF-A0A382X4C2-F1
#
_cell.length_a   1.000
_cell.length_b   1.000
_cell.length_c   1.000
_cell.angle_alpha   90.00
_cell.angle_beta   90.00
_cell.angle_gamma   90.00
#
_symmetry.space_group_name_H-M   'P 1'
#
loop_
_entity.id
_entity.type
_entity.pdbx_description
1 polymer ?
#
loop_
_entity_poly.entity_id
_entity_poly.type
_entity_poly.pdbx_seq_one_letter_code
_entity_poly.pdbx_strand_id
1 'polypeptide(L)'
;MARDVLITPASTRVAFTDAGDVTTVLRTSNGRFEMKDSSESSFVDLYANDIVLDGDLTVGGTTTTVNTSNLLIEDPILQLAKGQTTGAPIVDIGFVGLRGNSANAAFIWDESDDAFAAIFTTGSGLTTGDAAGGATTITPSGYADFKAGTAVFAGDDVRIRADGDANSHPGFELSENGTRKWIIFNDYTNDNLTFKTNSDSRMVIKQDGKVGIGPNPSGPQSILDVYGNYISMGDGTYAAALGRGN
;
A
#
# COMPACT_ATOMS: atom_id res chain seq x y z
N MET A 1 53.86 -7.01 -40.44
CA MET A 1 54.83 -6.22 -39.65
C MET A 1 54.37 -6.29 -38.21
N ALA A 2 55.14 -6.93 -37.32
CA ALA A 2 54.84 -6.89 -35.88
C ALA A 2 55.02 -5.44 -35.40
N ARG A 3 53.98 -4.84 -34.82
CA ARG A 3 54.09 -3.53 -34.16
C ARG A 3 54.29 -3.82 -32.68
N ASP A 4 55.53 -3.83 -32.23
CA ASP A 4 55.83 -3.97 -30.81
C ASP A 4 55.30 -2.72 -30.05
N VAL A 5 54.48 -2.95 -29.04
CA VAL A 5 54.04 -1.90 -28.11
C VAL A 5 55.19 -1.64 -27.14
N LEU A 6 55.92 -0.54 -27.35
CA LEU A 6 57.02 -0.14 -26.47
C LEU A 6 56.46 0.47 -25.16
N ILE A 7 56.44 -0.31 -24.09
CA ILE A 7 56.21 0.19 -22.73
C ILE A 7 57.56 0.60 -22.15
N THR A 8 57.74 1.90 -21.90
CA THR A 8 58.92 2.46 -21.23
C THR A 8 58.60 2.76 -19.76
N PRO A 9 59.61 2.90 -18.88
CA PRO A 9 59.39 3.32 -17.49
C PRO A 9 58.68 4.69 -17.34
N ALA A 10 58.65 5.52 -18.38
CA ALA A 10 57.94 6.81 -18.41
C ALA A 10 56.52 6.73 -19.03
N SER A 11 56.07 5.55 -19.46
CA SER A 11 54.78 5.40 -20.11
C SER A 11 53.63 5.68 -19.13
N THR A 12 52.85 6.75 -19.38
CA THR A 12 51.61 7.09 -18.64
C THR A 12 50.35 6.54 -19.30
N ARG A 13 50.51 5.78 -20.39
CA ARG A 13 49.43 5.22 -21.20
C ARG A 13 49.86 3.89 -21.82
N VAL A 14 48.93 2.93 -21.87
CA VAL A 14 49.03 1.71 -22.67
C VAL A 14 47.89 1.74 -23.67
N ALA A 15 48.21 1.57 -24.94
CA ALA A 15 47.23 1.47 -26.03
C ALA A 15 47.38 0.10 -26.67
N PHE A 16 46.30 -0.68 -26.70
CA PHE A 16 46.22 -1.88 -27.51
C PHE A 16 45.54 -1.49 -28.82
N THR A 17 46.23 -1.71 -29.94
CA THR A 17 45.67 -1.55 -31.28
C THR A 17 45.56 -2.96 -31.86
N ASP A 18 44.36 -3.52 -31.88
CA ASP A 18 44.08 -4.70 -32.69
C ASP A 18 43.94 -4.26 -34.16
N ALA A 19 44.24 -5.15 -35.10
CA ALA A 19 44.27 -4.87 -36.54
C ALA A 19 42.87 -4.65 -37.16
N GLY A 20 41.81 -4.56 -36.37
CA GLY A 20 40.46 -4.16 -36.75
C GLY A 20 39.86 -3.15 -35.76
N ASP A 21 39.90 -1.87 -36.13
CA ASP A 21 39.08 -0.72 -35.69
C ASP A 21 38.85 -0.38 -34.21
N VAL A 22 39.41 -1.09 -33.22
CA VAL A 22 39.25 -0.69 -31.79
C VAL A 22 40.59 -0.38 -31.13
N THR A 23 40.79 0.89 -30.77
CA THR A 23 41.91 1.30 -29.90
C THR A 23 41.40 1.41 -28.46
N THR A 24 41.60 0.38 -27.64
CA THR A 24 41.37 0.51 -26.20
C THR A 24 42.52 1.31 -25.58
N VAL A 25 42.28 2.57 -25.24
CA VAL A 25 43.25 3.41 -24.53
C VAL A 25 42.91 3.39 -23.05
N LEU A 26 43.71 2.71 -22.22
CA LEU A 26 43.68 2.90 -20.77
C LEU A 26 44.36 4.24 -20.46
N ARG A 27 43.57 5.29 -20.22
CA ARG A 27 44.06 6.58 -19.74
C ARG A 27 43.94 6.61 -18.22
N THR A 28 45.04 6.80 -17.51
CA THR A 28 45.05 6.98 -16.05
C THR A 28 44.94 8.45 -15.63
N SER A 29 44.76 9.38 -16.58
CA SER A 29 44.63 10.80 -16.25
C SER A 29 43.25 11.08 -15.66
N ASN A 30 43.21 11.34 -14.35
CA ASN A 30 42.08 11.80 -13.53
C ASN A 30 41.13 10.72 -12.98
N GLY A 31 41.59 9.49 -12.76
CA GLY A 31 40.84 8.45 -12.05
C GLY A 31 39.60 7.90 -12.79
N ARG A 32 39.34 8.39 -14.01
CA ARG A 32 38.25 7.94 -14.86
C ARG A 32 38.76 6.89 -15.84
N PHE A 33 38.35 5.65 -15.65
CA PHE A 33 38.45 4.63 -16.68
C PHE A 33 37.33 4.85 -17.71
N GLU A 34 37.69 5.15 -18.95
CA GLU A 34 36.74 5.46 -20.01
C GLU A 34 37.07 4.62 -21.24
N MET A 35 36.16 3.71 -21.59
CA MET A 35 36.19 2.98 -22.87
C MET A 35 35.18 3.66 -23.78
N LYS A 36 35.67 4.23 -24.88
CA LYS A 36 34.88 4.89 -25.91
C LYS A 36 35.11 4.17 -27.23
N ASP A 37 34.03 3.79 -27.89
CA ASP A 37 34.07 3.65 -29.34
C ASP A 37 33.97 5.05 -29.97
N SER A 38 34.66 5.28 -31.08
CA SER A 38 34.76 6.59 -31.71
C SER A 38 33.52 6.99 -32.53
N SER A 39 32.54 6.09 -32.69
CA SER A 39 31.39 6.29 -33.59
C SER A 39 30.01 5.91 -33.05
N GLU A 40 29.89 5.22 -31.91
CA GLU A 40 28.62 4.79 -31.33
C GLU A 40 28.53 5.20 -29.85
N SER A 41 27.30 5.31 -29.34
CA SER A 41 27.03 5.65 -27.93
C SER A 41 27.91 4.82 -27.01
N SER A 42 28.65 5.44 -26.08
CA SER A 42 29.62 4.74 -25.25
C SER A 42 28.94 3.81 -24.24
N PHE A 43 28.55 2.60 -24.66
CA PHE A 43 28.17 1.52 -23.76
C PHE A 43 29.40 0.66 -23.45
N VAL A 44 29.59 0.34 -22.17
CA VAL A 44 30.57 -0.64 -21.71
C VAL A 44 29.77 -1.82 -21.19
N ASP A 45 29.82 -2.94 -21.89
CA ASP A 45 29.27 -4.20 -21.38
C ASP A 45 30.28 -4.84 -20.43
N LEU A 46 29.93 -4.92 -19.14
CA LEU A 46 30.76 -5.52 -18.10
C LEU A 46 30.24 -6.92 -17.78
N TYR A 47 30.98 -7.93 -18.24
CA TYR A 47 30.77 -9.32 -17.86
C TYR A 47 31.79 -9.71 -16.77
N ALA A 48 31.37 -9.62 -15.51
CA ALA A 48 32.17 -10.01 -14.36
C ALA A 48 31.35 -10.90 -13.43
N ASN A 49 32.00 -11.80 -12.69
CA ASN A 49 31.34 -12.57 -11.63
C ASN A 49 30.94 -11.62 -10.49
N ASP A 50 31.86 -10.74 -10.10
CA ASP A 50 31.68 -9.79 -9.01
C ASP A 50 32.08 -8.38 -9.46
N ILE A 51 31.34 -7.39 -8.96
CA ILE A 51 31.67 -5.98 -9.08
C ILE A 51 31.65 -5.41 -7.66
N VAL A 52 32.78 -4.86 -7.23
CA VAL A 52 32.87 -4.11 -5.96
C VAL A 52 32.98 -2.64 -6.29
N LEU A 53 32.05 -1.85 -5.75
CA LEU A 53 32.02 -0.40 -5.90
C LEU A 53 32.07 0.22 -4.51
N ASP A 54 33.22 0.80 -4.15
CA ASP A 54 33.43 1.43 -2.83
C ASP A 54 32.83 2.85 -2.75
N GLY A 55 32.44 3.43 -3.89
CA GLY A 55 31.89 4.78 -3.99
C GLY A 55 30.45 4.81 -4.47
N ASP A 56 30.01 5.99 -4.91
CA ASP A 56 28.62 6.20 -5.35
C ASP A 56 28.36 5.56 -6.73
N LEU A 57 27.14 5.03 -6.89
CA LEU A 57 26.59 4.63 -8.19
C LEU A 57 25.63 5.72 -8.69
N THR A 58 25.96 6.36 -9.82
CA THR A 58 25.01 7.20 -10.55
C THR A 58 24.60 6.49 -11.83
N VAL A 59 23.29 6.22 -11.98
CA VAL A 59 22.70 5.66 -13.21
C VAL A 59 22.04 6.78 -14.00
N GLY A 60 22.54 7.06 -15.20
CA GLY A 60 21.97 8.08 -16.10
C GLY A 60 20.81 7.58 -16.97
N GLY A 61 20.53 6.28 -16.96
CA GLY A 61 19.39 5.67 -17.66
C GLY A 61 18.07 5.82 -16.91
N THR A 62 16.97 5.43 -17.56
CA THR A 62 15.60 5.50 -16.99
C THR A 62 15.18 4.25 -16.22
N THR A 63 15.90 3.14 -16.38
CA THR A 63 15.56 1.84 -15.78
C THR A 63 16.78 1.21 -15.12
N THR A 64 16.60 0.72 -13.90
CA THR A 64 17.56 -0.17 -13.22
C THR A 64 16.84 -1.48 -12.91
N THR A 65 17.37 -2.60 -13.40
CA THR A 65 16.85 -3.94 -13.09
C THR A 65 17.82 -4.65 -12.17
N VAL A 66 17.37 -5.02 -10.97
CA VAL A 66 18.18 -5.76 -9.99
C VAL A 66 17.55 -7.14 -9.79
N ASN A 67 18.22 -8.18 -10.27
CA ASN A 67 17.81 -9.56 -10.02
C ASN A 67 18.63 -10.12 -8.85
N THR A 68 18.06 -10.06 -7.65
CA THR A 68 18.71 -10.48 -6.41
C THR A 68 17.73 -11.22 -5.51
N SER A 69 18.24 -12.10 -4.64
CA SER A 69 17.42 -12.70 -3.57
C SER A 69 17.15 -11.73 -2.42
N ASN A 70 18.04 -10.76 -2.20
CA ASN A 70 17.91 -9.78 -1.11
C ASN A 70 18.35 -8.40 -1.60
N LEU A 71 17.65 -7.37 -1.14
CA LEU A 71 18.02 -5.97 -1.32
C LEU A 71 18.09 -5.32 0.05
N LEU A 72 19.26 -4.79 0.42
CA LEU A 72 19.47 -4.01 1.64
C LEU A 72 19.57 -2.54 1.26
N ILE A 73 18.73 -1.71 1.87
CA ILE A 73 18.74 -0.26 1.71
C ILE A 73 18.87 0.32 3.12
N GLU A 74 19.94 1.06 3.37
CA GLU A 74 20.18 1.73 4.66
C GLU A 74 19.54 3.11 4.74
N ASP A 75 19.02 3.63 3.63
CA ASP A 75 18.35 4.93 3.58
C ASP A 75 17.10 4.95 4.46
N PRO A 76 16.90 5.99 5.28
CA PRO A 76 15.71 6.11 6.12
C PRO A 76 14.44 6.45 5.32
N ILE A 77 14.60 6.95 4.09
CA ILE A 77 13.49 7.42 3.25
C ILE A 77 13.75 6.99 1.80
N LEU A 78 12.75 6.35 1.20
CA LEU A 78 12.67 6.10 -0.24
C LEU A 78 11.75 7.15 -0.89
N GLN A 79 12.29 7.98 -1.79
CA GLN A 79 11.51 8.98 -2.52
C GLN A 79 10.99 8.41 -3.85
N LEU A 80 9.67 8.40 -4.03
CA LEU A 80 9.00 7.97 -5.27
C LEU A 80 8.52 9.19 -6.08
N ALA A 81 8.30 9.00 -7.39
CA ALA A 81 7.75 9.99 -8.31
C ALA A 81 8.43 11.38 -8.29
N LYS A 82 9.73 11.47 -8.00
CA LYS A 82 10.50 12.73 -7.95
C LYS A 82 10.38 13.59 -9.23
N GLY A 83 10.09 12.97 -10.38
CA GLY A 83 9.89 13.66 -11.66
C GLY A 83 8.61 14.49 -11.74
N GLN A 84 7.63 14.28 -10.85
CA GLN A 84 6.40 15.09 -10.81
C GLN A 84 6.66 16.43 -10.10
N THR A 85 7.36 17.35 -10.78
CA THR A 85 7.79 18.63 -10.18
C THR A 85 6.80 19.79 -10.37
N THR A 86 5.82 19.66 -11.27
CA THR A 86 4.82 20.70 -11.59
C THR A 86 3.51 20.06 -12.07
N GLY A 87 2.37 20.74 -11.85
CA GLY A 87 1.05 20.28 -12.29
C GLY A 87 0.25 19.59 -11.18
N ALA A 88 -0.97 19.16 -11.50
CA ALA A 88 -1.72 18.27 -10.62
C ALA A 88 -1.04 16.89 -10.62
N PRO A 89 -0.96 16.19 -9.48
CA PRO A 89 -0.40 14.85 -9.48
C PRO A 89 -1.32 13.89 -10.25
N ILE A 90 -0.72 12.94 -10.96
CA ILE A 90 -1.43 12.04 -11.88
C ILE A 90 -0.97 10.58 -11.79
N VAL A 91 -0.09 10.27 -10.83
CA VAL A 91 0.44 8.91 -10.70
C VAL A 91 0.23 8.37 -9.30
N ASP A 92 -0.08 7.08 -9.24
CA ASP A 92 -0.11 6.33 -8.00
C ASP A 92 1.33 5.97 -7.59
N ILE A 93 1.61 6.02 -6.30
CA ILE A 93 2.94 5.71 -5.76
C ILE A 93 2.86 4.64 -4.68
N GLY A 94 3.75 3.66 -4.73
CA GLY A 94 3.84 2.64 -3.70
C GLY A 94 4.48 1.36 -4.19
N PHE A 95 4.01 0.24 -3.65
CA PHE A 95 4.59 -1.07 -3.87
C PHE A 95 3.55 -2.06 -4.39
N VAL A 96 3.95 -2.88 -5.37
CA VAL A 96 3.13 -3.96 -5.94
C VAL A 96 3.86 -5.28 -5.77
N GLY A 97 3.19 -6.27 -5.19
CA GLY A 97 3.64 -7.64 -5.07
C GLY A 97 2.89 -8.56 -6.02
N LEU A 98 3.61 -9.22 -6.92
CA LEU A 98 3.04 -10.19 -7.85
C LEU A 98 2.63 -11.48 -7.10
N ARG A 99 1.44 -12.00 -7.41
CA ARG A 99 0.86 -13.17 -6.72
C ARG A 99 0.50 -14.31 -7.67
N GLY A 100 1.32 -14.52 -8.70
CA GLY A 100 1.11 -15.56 -9.71
C GLY A 100 -0.15 -15.28 -10.53
N ASN A 101 -1.08 -16.23 -10.54
CA ASN A 101 -2.35 -16.12 -11.31
C ASN A 101 -3.48 -15.42 -10.53
N SER A 102 -3.24 -15.04 -9.27
CA SER A 102 -4.20 -14.26 -8.48
C SER A 102 -3.99 -12.76 -8.68
N ALA A 103 -4.95 -11.95 -8.26
CA ALA A 103 -4.75 -10.50 -8.18
C ALA A 103 -3.52 -10.18 -7.32
N ASN A 104 -2.69 -9.28 -7.82
CA ASN A 104 -1.52 -8.73 -7.15
C ASN A 104 -1.97 -7.98 -5.90
N ALA A 105 -1.13 -7.98 -4.87
CA ALA A 105 -1.37 -7.15 -3.70
C ALA A 105 -0.56 -5.85 -3.85
N ALA A 106 -1.14 -4.71 -3.52
CA ALA A 106 -0.44 -3.45 -3.56
C ALA A 106 -0.74 -2.60 -2.32
N PHE A 107 0.24 -1.78 -1.95
CA PHE A 107 0.06 -0.70 -0.98
C PHE A 107 0.50 0.59 -1.67
N ILE A 108 -0.47 1.46 -1.95
CA ILE A 108 -0.27 2.64 -2.80
C ILE A 108 -0.96 3.86 -2.20
N TRP A 109 -0.44 5.04 -2.51
CA TRP A 109 -1.23 6.25 -2.61
C TRP A 109 -2.00 6.17 -3.93
N ASP A 110 -3.33 6.13 -3.86
CA ASP A 110 -4.24 6.16 -4.99
C ASP A 110 -4.65 7.61 -5.22
N GLU A 111 -4.19 8.20 -6.32
CA GLU A 111 -4.44 9.60 -6.67
C GLU A 111 -5.92 9.83 -7.06
N SER A 112 -6.64 8.77 -7.43
CA SER A 112 -8.05 8.88 -7.79
C SER A 112 -9.00 8.91 -6.58
N ASP A 113 -8.55 8.41 -5.42
CA ASP A 113 -9.30 8.38 -4.15
C ASP A 113 -8.68 9.29 -3.07
N ASP A 114 -7.58 9.99 -3.39
CA ASP A 114 -6.81 10.86 -2.49
C ASP A 114 -6.42 10.15 -1.16
N ALA A 115 -6.06 8.87 -1.23
CA ALA A 115 -5.85 8.04 -0.05
C ALA A 115 -4.77 6.97 -0.20
N PHE A 116 -4.16 6.59 0.92
CA PHE A 116 -3.40 5.34 0.98
C PHE A 116 -4.35 4.14 1.06
N ALA A 117 -4.12 3.14 0.22
CA ALA A 117 -4.94 1.95 0.15
C ALA A 117 -4.09 0.68 0.10
N ALA A 118 -4.52 -0.34 0.85
CA ALA A 118 -4.10 -1.72 0.67
C ALA A 118 -5.12 -2.40 -0.27
N ILE A 119 -4.69 -2.75 -1.48
CA ILE A 119 -5.58 -3.18 -2.55
C ILE A 119 -5.15 -4.52 -3.15
N PHE A 120 -6.11 -5.14 -3.82
CA PHE A 120 -5.83 -6.09 -4.89
C PHE A 120 -5.93 -5.39 -6.24
N THR A 121 -5.11 -5.82 -7.20
CA THR A 121 -5.16 -5.30 -8.56
C THR A 121 -4.75 -6.37 -9.59
N THR A 122 -5.26 -6.27 -10.81
CA THR A 122 -4.77 -7.06 -11.95
C THR A 122 -3.63 -6.36 -12.70
N GLY A 123 -3.41 -5.06 -12.44
CA GLY A 123 -2.27 -4.32 -12.95
C GLY A 123 -0.98 -4.72 -12.22
N SER A 124 0.13 -4.77 -12.94
CA SER A 124 1.46 -4.97 -12.35
C SER A 124 2.25 -3.67 -12.19
N GLY A 125 1.71 -2.52 -12.62
CA GLY A 125 2.44 -1.25 -12.74
C GLY A 125 3.61 -1.29 -13.75
N LEU A 126 3.95 -2.48 -14.25
CA LEU A 126 5.09 -2.76 -15.09
C LEU A 126 4.72 -3.94 -15.98
N THR A 127 4.34 -3.70 -17.23
CA THR A 127 4.33 -4.80 -18.20
C THR A 127 5.78 -5.08 -18.56
N THR A 128 6.20 -6.34 -18.45
CA THR A 128 7.52 -6.78 -18.91
C THR A 128 7.65 -6.43 -20.40
N GLY A 129 8.44 -5.42 -20.74
CA GLY A 129 8.60 -4.92 -22.12
C GLY A 129 8.27 -3.44 -22.32
N ASP A 130 7.81 -2.73 -21.29
CA ASP A 130 7.61 -1.29 -21.37
C ASP A 130 8.94 -0.53 -21.21
N ALA A 131 9.47 -0.05 -22.33
CA ALA A 131 10.68 0.76 -22.39
C ALA A 131 10.41 2.26 -22.13
N ALA A 132 9.19 2.70 -21.79
CA ALA A 132 8.89 4.14 -21.74
C ALA A 132 7.76 4.63 -20.81
N GLY A 133 7.13 3.81 -19.97
CA GLY A 133 6.22 4.34 -18.95
C GLY A 133 5.20 3.34 -18.46
N GLY A 134 5.58 2.59 -17.42
CA GLY A 134 4.66 1.70 -16.70
C GLY A 134 3.36 2.42 -16.33
N ALA A 135 2.29 1.65 -16.12
CA ALA A 135 0.97 2.20 -15.84
C ALA A 135 1.06 3.26 -14.74
N THR A 136 0.73 4.51 -15.08
CA THR A 136 0.79 5.64 -14.16
C THR A 136 -0.28 5.53 -13.07
N THR A 137 -1.30 4.73 -13.30
CA THR A 137 -2.37 4.45 -12.35
C THR A 137 -2.59 2.95 -12.20
N ILE A 138 -2.98 2.53 -10.99
CA ILE A 138 -3.27 1.15 -10.61
C ILE A 138 -4.72 1.11 -10.17
N THR A 139 -5.58 0.52 -11.00
CA THR A 139 -6.99 0.36 -10.63
C THR A 139 -7.16 -0.74 -9.57
N PRO A 140 -7.79 -0.44 -8.42
CA PRO A 140 -8.18 -1.47 -7.46
C PRO A 140 -9.22 -2.42 -8.07
N SER A 141 -9.00 -3.72 -7.94
CA SER A 141 -10.03 -4.75 -8.15
C SER A 141 -10.75 -5.13 -6.85
N GLY A 142 -10.32 -4.55 -5.73
CA GLY A 142 -10.85 -4.77 -4.38
C GLY A 142 -9.84 -4.34 -3.32
N TYR A 143 -10.25 -4.34 -2.05
CA TYR A 143 -9.39 -3.97 -0.92
C TYR A 143 -8.85 -5.21 -0.21
N ALA A 144 -7.59 -5.12 0.25
CA ALA A 144 -6.96 -6.14 1.05
C ALA A 144 -7.07 -5.80 2.55
N ASP A 145 -7.20 -6.82 3.40
CA ASP A 145 -7.21 -6.64 4.85
C ASP A 145 -5.87 -6.06 5.36
N PHE A 146 -5.93 -5.12 6.31
CA PHE A 146 -4.77 -4.61 7.03
C PHE A 146 -4.78 -5.11 8.49
N LYS A 147 -3.75 -5.87 8.89
CA LYS A 147 -3.60 -6.40 10.26
C LYS A 147 -2.48 -5.66 11.00
N ALA A 148 -2.84 -5.00 12.10
CA ALA A 148 -1.92 -4.31 13.00
C ALA A 148 -2.17 -4.74 14.45
N GLY A 149 -1.13 -4.67 15.30
CA GLY A 149 -1.28 -4.98 16.73
C GLY A 149 -2.11 -3.93 17.48
N THR A 150 -1.87 -2.65 17.21
CA THR A 150 -2.67 -1.53 17.73
C THR A 150 -2.74 -0.45 16.66
N ALA A 151 -3.92 0.11 16.43
CA ALA A 151 -4.11 1.30 15.59
C ALA A 151 -4.35 2.52 16.50
N VAL A 152 -3.61 3.60 16.25
CA VAL A 152 -3.77 4.88 16.95
C VAL A 152 -4.25 5.90 15.93
N PHE A 153 -5.44 6.46 16.15
CA PHE A 153 -6.01 7.54 15.34
C PHE A 153 -6.02 8.82 16.18
N ALA A 154 -5.28 9.84 15.75
CA ALA A 154 -5.09 11.08 16.50
C ALA A 154 -5.11 12.30 15.57
N GLY A 155 -5.71 13.41 16.01
CA GLY A 155 -5.92 14.61 15.21
C GLY A 155 -7.11 15.42 15.74
N ASP A 156 -7.47 16.49 15.03
CA ASP A 156 -8.74 17.19 15.24
C ASP A 156 -9.86 16.42 14.54
N ASP A 157 -10.99 16.21 15.22
CA ASP A 157 -12.14 15.45 14.70
C ASP A 157 -11.84 14.06 14.10
N VAL A 158 -11.10 13.22 14.83
CA VAL A 158 -10.83 11.82 14.42
C VAL A 158 -12.13 11.03 14.25
N ARG A 159 -12.30 10.41 13.08
CA ARG A 159 -13.44 9.54 12.77
C ARG A 159 -12.97 8.22 12.19
N ILE A 160 -13.65 7.14 12.56
CA ILE A 160 -13.55 5.85 11.89
C ILE A 160 -14.80 5.70 11.02
N ARG A 161 -14.61 5.64 9.71
CA ARG A 161 -15.68 5.36 8.75
C ARG A 161 -15.61 3.88 8.37
N ALA A 162 -16.69 3.16 8.62
CA ALA A 162 -16.94 1.88 7.98
C ALA A 162 -17.87 2.16 6.80
N ASP A 163 -17.37 2.02 5.58
CA ASP A 163 -18.14 2.16 4.36
C ASP A 163 -18.31 0.77 3.73
N GLY A 164 -19.53 0.43 3.38
CA GLY A 164 -19.88 -0.89 2.86
C GLY A 164 -20.68 -0.73 1.58
N ASP A 165 -20.46 -1.64 0.64
CA ASP A 165 -21.22 -1.65 -0.61
C ASP A 165 -22.72 -1.83 -0.38
N ALA A 166 -23.52 -1.63 -1.43
CA ALA A 166 -24.96 -1.86 -1.37
C ALA A 166 -25.31 -3.24 -0.78
N ASN A 167 -26.26 -3.26 0.16
CA ASN A 167 -26.69 -4.45 0.90
C ASN A 167 -25.64 -5.05 1.86
N SER A 168 -24.72 -4.21 2.37
CA SER A 168 -23.70 -4.61 3.34
C SER A 168 -24.01 -4.12 4.76
N HIS A 169 -23.33 -4.71 5.75
CA HIS A 169 -23.50 -4.39 7.17
C HIS A 169 -22.24 -3.67 7.70
N PRO A 170 -21.92 -2.44 7.26
CA PRO A 170 -20.74 -1.74 7.74
C PRO A 170 -20.85 -1.56 9.26
N GLY A 171 -19.74 -1.76 9.96
CA GLY A 171 -19.75 -1.76 11.41
C GLY A 171 -18.38 -1.91 12.04
N PHE A 172 -18.42 -2.02 13.36
CA PHE A 172 -17.28 -2.25 14.24
C PHE A 172 -17.44 -3.61 14.93
N GLU A 173 -16.37 -4.41 14.92
CA GLU A 173 -16.36 -5.76 15.44
C GLU A 173 -15.29 -5.93 16.52
N LEU A 174 -15.65 -6.63 17.60
CA LEU A 174 -14.70 -7.16 18.58
C LEU A 174 -14.67 -8.68 18.48
N SER A 175 -13.49 -9.23 18.28
CA SER A 175 -13.21 -10.66 18.12
C SER A 175 -12.15 -11.12 19.13
N GLU A 176 -12.25 -12.36 19.59
CA GLU A 176 -11.28 -13.01 20.47
C GLU A 176 -11.03 -14.43 19.97
N ASN A 177 -9.76 -14.79 19.78
CA ASN A 177 -9.33 -16.12 19.33
C ASN A 177 -10.08 -16.61 18.07
N GLY A 178 -10.18 -15.74 17.05
CA GLY A 178 -10.87 -16.02 15.79
C GLY A 178 -12.40 -16.08 15.89
N THR A 179 -12.98 -15.77 17.06
CA THR A 179 -14.43 -15.78 17.28
C THR A 179 -14.94 -14.37 17.54
N ARG A 180 -15.93 -13.95 16.75
CA ARG A 180 -16.66 -12.70 16.93
C ARG A 180 -17.45 -12.68 18.24
N LYS A 181 -17.29 -11.62 19.03
CA LYS A 181 -17.96 -11.44 20.33
C LYS A 181 -19.04 -10.36 20.27
N TRP A 182 -18.67 -9.17 19.81
CA TRP A 182 -19.55 -7.99 19.79
C TRP A 182 -19.52 -7.30 18.44
N ILE A 183 -20.66 -6.73 18.04
CA ILE A 183 -20.80 -5.98 16.80
C ILE A 183 -21.66 -4.75 17.05
N ILE A 184 -21.24 -3.63 16.46
CA ILE A 184 -22.03 -2.42 16.28
C ILE A 184 -22.12 -2.18 14.78
N PHE A 185 -23.30 -2.20 14.17
CA PHE A 185 -23.41 -2.11 12.72
C PHE A 185 -24.73 -1.47 12.27
N ASN A 186 -24.76 -1.04 11.01
CA ASN A 186 -25.97 -0.67 10.30
C ASN A 186 -26.63 -1.90 9.68
N ASP A 187 -27.87 -2.21 10.04
CA ASP A 187 -28.63 -3.29 9.42
C ASP A 187 -29.15 -2.85 8.04
N TYR A 188 -28.54 -3.33 6.96
CA TYR A 188 -28.89 -2.93 5.59
C TYR A 188 -30.35 -3.12 5.19
N THR A 189 -31.11 -3.96 5.92
CA THR A 189 -32.51 -4.19 5.60
C THR A 189 -33.42 -3.05 6.02
N ASN A 190 -33.01 -2.27 7.03
CA ASN A 190 -33.86 -1.27 7.70
C ASN A 190 -33.09 -0.03 8.20
N ASP A 191 -31.79 0.01 7.96
CA ASP A 191 -30.82 1.00 8.41
C ASP A 191 -30.80 1.25 9.93
N ASN A 192 -31.21 0.27 10.74
CA ASN A 192 -31.16 0.42 12.19
C ASN A 192 -29.72 0.28 12.71
N LEU A 193 -29.32 1.17 13.62
CA LEU A 193 -28.10 0.98 14.41
C LEU A 193 -28.34 -0.14 15.42
N THR A 194 -27.57 -1.22 15.31
CA THR A 194 -27.78 -2.43 16.08
C THR A 194 -26.53 -2.87 16.83
N PHE A 195 -26.70 -3.23 18.11
CA PHE A 195 -25.69 -3.85 18.95
C PHE A 195 -26.04 -5.33 19.12
N LYS A 196 -25.11 -6.23 18.77
CA LYS A 196 -25.29 -7.69 18.88
C LYS A 196 -24.25 -8.35 19.77
N THR A 197 -24.64 -9.46 20.37
CA THR A 197 -23.71 -10.52 20.78
C THR A 197 -24.04 -11.77 19.98
N ASN A 198 -23.06 -12.38 19.32
CA ASN A 198 -23.32 -13.48 18.39
C ASN A 198 -24.43 -13.09 17.39
N SER A 199 -25.50 -13.87 17.31
CA SER A 199 -26.64 -13.63 16.41
C SER A 199 -27.77 -12.80 17.03
N ASP A 200 -27.72 -12.50 18.33
CA ASP A 200 -28.83 -11.87 19.06
C ASP A 200 -28.67 -10.34 19.11
N SER A 201 -29.70 -9.61 18.68
CA SER A 201 -29.82 -8.18 18.95
C SER A 201 -30.00 -7.92 20.44
N ARG A 202 -29.15 -7.05 21.00
CA ARG A 202 -29.18 -6.64 22.41
C ARG A 202 -29.69 -5.21 22.59
N MET A 203 -29.39 -4.33 21.64
CA MET A 203 -29.92 -2.99 21.57
C MET A 203 -30.11 -2.58 20.10
N VAL A 204 -31.19 -1.87 19.82
CA VAL A 204 -31.52 -1.37 18.48
C VAL A 204 -31.95 0.08 18.59
N ILE A 205 -31.44 0.94 17.72
CA ILE A 205 -31.99 2.27 17.48
C ILE A 205 -32.52 2.28 16.05
N LYS A 206 -33.84 2.45 15.93
CA LYS A 206 -34.51 2.50 14.63
C LYS A 206 -34.29 3.85 13.95
N GLN A 207 -34.46 3.88 12.63
CA GLN A 207 -34.48 5.11 11.83
C GLN A 207 -35.59 6.09 12.28
N ASP A 208 -36.69 5.59 12.85
CA ASP A 208 -37.77 6.40 13.44
C ASP A 208 -37.46 6.90 14.87
N GLY A 209 -36.24 6.65 15.38
CA GLY A 209 -35.77 7.10 16.69
C GLY A 209 -36.14 6.20 17.86
N LYS A 210 -36.89 5.10 17.65
CA LYS A 210 -37.24 4.16 18.72
C LYS A 210 -36.01 3.37 19.19
N VAL A 211 -35.81 3.31 20.49
CA VAL A 211 -34.72 2.59 21.15
C VAL A 211 -35.27 1.32 21.82
N GLY A 212 -34.73 0.17 21.41
CA GLY A 212 -35.02 -1.13 22.00
C GLY A 212 -33.84 -1.63 22.81
N ILE A 213 -34.09 -2.14 24.02
CA ILE A 213 -33.10 -2.87 24.84
C ILE A 213 -33.65 -4.26 25.12
N GLY A 214 -32.84 -5.29 24.89
CA GLY A 214 -33.23 -6.69 24.99
C GLY A 214 -33.65 -7.31 23.65
N PRO A 215 -33.72 -8.66 23.58
CA PRO A 215 -33.97 -9.37 22.33
C PRO A 215 -35.48 -9.41 22.00
N ASN A 216 -36.06 -8.26 21.63
CA ASN A 216 -37.45 -8.20 21.15
C ASN A 216 -37.50 -8.66 19.68
N PRO A 217 -38.10 -9.82 19.36
CA PRO A 217 -38.18 -10.31 17.98
C PRO A 217 -39.03 -9.43 17.06
N SER A 218 -39.91 -8.59 17.62
CA SER A 218 -40.71 -7.61 16.87
C SER A 218 -40.05 -6.23 16.79
N GLY A 219 -38.89 -6.06 17.45
CA GLY A 219 -38.23 -4.76 17.62
C GLY A 219 -39.02 -3.78 18.52
N PRO A 220 -38.43 -2.61 18.85
CA PRO A 220 -39.07 -1.64 19.74
C PRO A 220 -40.41 -1.12 19.20
N GLN A 221 -41.47 -1.23 19.99
CA GLN A 221 -42.81 -0.73 19.63
C GLN A 221 -43.06 0.71 20.10
N SER A 222 -42.38 1.13 21.16
CA SER A 222 -42.43 2.47 21.76
C SER A 222 -41.10 3.22 21.60
N ILE A 223 -41.07 4.51 21.95
CA ILE A 223 -39.83 5.34 21.88
C ILE A 223 -38.69 4.70 22.68
N LEU A 224 -39.00 4.18 23.87
CA LEU A 224 -38.12 3.32 24.63
C LEU A 224 -38.89 2.02 24.92
N ASP A 225 -38.38 0.91 24.43
CA ASP A 225 -38.94 -0.43 24.65
C ASP A 225 -37.87 -1.31 25.30
N VAL A 226 -38.09 -1.68 26.56
CA VAL A 226 -37.21 -2.58 27.28
C VAL A 226 -37.89 -3.94 27.36
N TYR A 227 -37.36 -4.89 26.59
CA TYR A 227 -37.92 -6.22 26.43
C TYR A 227 -37.31 -7.19 27.43
N GLY A 228 -38.12 -7.61 28.40
CA GLY A 228 -37.74 -8.54 29.47
C GLY A 228 -38.78 -8.56 30.60
N ASN A 229 -38.55 -9.39 31.61
CA ASN A 229 -39.51 -9.58 32.70
C ASN A 229 -39.50 -8.44 33.74
N TYR A 230 -38.35 -7.78 33.93
CA TYR A 230 -38.15 -6.76 34.96
C TYR A 230 -37.20 -5.68 34.48
N ILE A 231 -37.56 -4.42 34.74
CA ILE A 231 -36.61 -3.31 34.72
C ILE A 231 -36.14 -3.14 36.16
N SER A 232 -34.90 -3.52 36.45
CA SER A 232 -34.31 -3.33 37.79
C SER A 232 -33.75 -1.92 37.89
N MET A 233 -34.41 -1.05 38.65
CA MET A 233 -33.93 0.31 38.95
C MET A 233 -33.29 0.28 40.35
N GLY A 234 -31.96 0.32 40.39
CA GLY A 234 -31.16 0.06 41.59
C GLY A 234 -30.90 1.29 42.46
N ASP A 235 -31.94 1.90 43.01
CA ASP A 235 -31.92 2.69 44.24
C ASP A 235 -33.37 2.91 44.70
N GLY A 236 -33.62 2.69 45.99
CA GLY A 236 -34.97 2.51 46.54
C GLY A 236 -35.85 3.78 46.60
N THR A 237 -35.79 4.67 45.61
CA THR A 237 -36.53 5.94 45.64
C THR A 237 -37.12 6.38 44.30
N TYR A 238 -37.01 5.59 43.23
CA TYR A 238 -37.74 5.87 41.99
C TYR A 238 -38.85 4.84 41.77
N ALA A 239 -40.09 5.27 41.98
CA ALA A 239 -41.22 4.66 41.29
C ALA A 239 -40.97 4.88 39.80
N ALA A 240 -40.77 3.80 39.04
CA ALA A 240 -40.90 3.90 37.60
C ALA A 240 -42.31 4.44 37.35
N ALA A 241 -42.43 5.71 36.96
CA ALA A 241 -43.66 6.24 36.40
C ALA A 241 -43.82 5.57 35.03
N LEU A 242 -44.23 4.30 35.04
CA LEU A 242 -44.71 3.59 33.87
C LEU A 242 -46.06 4.23 33.54
N GLY A 243 -46.01 5.40 32.91
CA GLY A 243 -47.19 6.05 32.37
C GLY A 243 -47.81 5.08 31.38
N ARG A 244 -48.96 4.51 31.73
CA ARG A 244 -49.83 3.91 30.73
C ARG A 244 -50.31 5.07 29.85
N GLY A 245 -49.81 5.16 28.63
CA GLY A 245 -50.42 6.00 27.61
C GLY A 245 -51.88 5.55 27.44
N ASN A 246 -52.80 6.53 27.34
CA ASN A 246 -54.21 6.29 27.05
C ASN A 246 -54.39 5.50 25.75
#